data_AF-A0AA42L7R5-F1
#
_entry.id   AF-A0AA42L7R5-F1
#
_cell.length_a   1.000
_cell.length_b   1.000
_cell.length_c   1.000
_cell.angle_alpha   90.00
_cell.angle_beta   90.00
_cell.angle_gamma   90.00
#
_symmetry.space_group_name_H-M   'P 1'
#
loop_
_entity.id
_entity.type
_entity.pdbx_description
1 polymer ?
#
loop_
_entity_poly.entity_id
_entity_poly.type
_entity_poly.pdbx_seq_one_letter_code
_entity_poly.pdbx_strand_id
1 'polypeptide(L)'
;MRTIAVLIPALLLAACSQPAPPAEPAVDAPPPMEASAAATPAAPAAESAASAPTAPAAEATTEDARARIETLLGDAAQYEKVFNAFKTAVVGGDRAAVVEEVRFPLNIANGRKITGPGEFQRNYEKIITPAVVKAVSEQDFGKVFVNQQGVMIGDGQVWLNGQCLDQACTKTEVKVITIQ
;
A
#
# COMPACT_ATOMS: atom_id res chain seq x y z
N MET A 1 -41.53 27.62 35.21
CA MET A 1 -41.23 28.23 36.52
C MET A 1 -41.37 27.16 37.60
N ARG A 2 -40.25 26.76 38.24
CA ARG A 2 -40.13 26.30 39.65
C ARG A 2 -38.69 25.81 39.93
N THR A 3 -37.83 26.81 40.10
CA THR A 3 -36.86 27.02 41.19
C THR A 3 -36.50 25.92 42.22
N ILE A 4 -35.18 25.83 42.49
CA ILE A 4 -34.48 25.75 43.81
C ILE A 4 -34.40 24.34 44.45
N ALA A 5 -33.32 23.84 45.08
CA ALA A 5 -32.03 24.35 45.58
C ALA A 5 -31.03 23.16 45.61
N VAL A 6 -29.75 23.33 45.23
CA VAL A 6 -28.58 23.59 46.12
C VAL A 6 -28.30 22.48 47.14
N LEU A 7 -27.15 21.82 47.02
CA LEU A 7 -26.13 21.80 48.09
C LEU A 7 -24.80 21.22 47.57
N ILE A 8 -23.80 22.12 47.60
CA ILE A 8 -22.37 21.88 47.47
C ILE A 8 -21.87 21.29 48.80
N PRO A 9 -20.84 20.42 48.77
CA PRO A 9 -19.67 20.76 49.57
C PRO A 9 -18.39 20.65 48.75
N ALA A 10 -17.60 21.72 48.86
CA ALA A 10 -16.21 21.77 48.50
C ALA A 10 -15.41 20.78 49.37
N LEU A 11 -14.50 20.03 48.74
CA LEU A 11 -13.40 19.37 49.43
C LEU A 11 -12.07 19.87 48.86
N LEU A 12 -11.14 20.11 49.77
CA LEU A 12 -9.91 20.88 49.64
C LEU A 12 -8.77 20.18 48.87
N LEU A 13 -7.93 21.05 48.31
CA LEU A 13 -6.49 20.97 48.02
C LEU A 13 -5.72 19.66 48.29
N ALA A 14 -5.00 19.20 47.27
CA ALA A 14 -3.62 18.74 47.42
C ALA A 14 -2.83 19.02 46.12
N ALA A 15 -1.74 19.79 46.28
CA ALA A 15 -0.73 20.04 45.28
C ALA A 15 0.02 18.74 44.93
N CYS A 16 0.52 18.61 43.69
CA CYS A 16 1.86 18.08 43.42
C CYS A 16 2.29 18.34 41.96
N SER A 17 3.49 18.92 41.90
CA SER A 17 4.34 19.31 40.79
C SER A 17 4.45 18.35 39.60
N GLN A 18 4.63 18.96 38.42
CA GLN A 18 5.06 18.34 37.17
C GLN A 18 6.43 17.64 37.31
N PRO A 19 6.56 16.38 36.86
CA PRO A 19 7.87 15.78 36.57
C PRO A 19 8.39 16.19 35.18
N ALA A 20 9.63 16.67 35.14
CA ALA A 20 10.38 16.96 33.92
C ALA A 20 10.74 15.68 33.14
N PRO A 21 10.90 15.76 31.80
CA PRO A 21 11.37 14.63 31.00
C PRO A 21 12.87 14.34 31.25
N PRO A 22 13.28 13.06 31.36
CA PRO A 22 14.69 12.70 31.46
C PRO A 22 15.40 12.77 30.10
N ALA A 23 16.69 13.07 30.19
CA ALA A 23 17.64 13.36 29.13
C ALA A 23 17.92 12.17 28.19
N GLU A 24 18.20 12.50 26.94
CA GLU A 24 18.80 11.62 25.92
C GLU A 24 20.25 11.25 26.31
N PRO A 25 20.66 9.99 26.19
CA PRO A 25 22.06 9.66 26.05
C PRO A 25 22.42 9.60 24.56
N ALA A 26 23.26 10.54 24.16
CA ALA A 26 24.11 10.43 22.98
C ALA A 26 25.26 9.44 23.24
N VAL A 27 25.90 9.07 22.14
CA VAL A 27 27.27 8.50 22.01
C VAL A 27 27.34 6.97 22.06
N ASP A 28 27.61 6.35 20.90
CA ASP A 28 28.87 5.62 20.74
C ASP A 28 29.31 5.58 19.26
N ALA A 29 30.56 5.96 19.04
CA ALA A 29 31.21 6.07 17.74
C ALA A 29 31.90 4.74 17.36
N PRO A 30 31.99 4.39 16.07
CA PRO A 30 32.67 3.17 15.66
C PRO A 30 34.20 3.30 15.72
N PRO A 31 34.93 2.33 16.29
CA PRO A 31 36.38 2.20 16.10
C PRO A 31 36.73 1.51 14.76
N PRO A 32 38.02 1.57 14.34
CA PRO A 32 38.41 1.80 12.95
C PRO A 32 38.83 0.55 12.17
N MET A 33 39.04 0.77 10.87
CA MET A 33 39.66 -0.12 9.90
C MET A 33 41.03 -0.63 10.37
N GLU A 34 41.27 -1.94 10.20
CA GLU A 34 42.60 -2.51 10.04
C GLU A 34 42.71 -3.16 8.66
N ALA A 35 43.66 -2.65 7.88
CA ALA A 35 44.14 -3.24 6.65
C ALA A 35 45.21 -4.28 6.98
N SER A 36 45.19 -5.44 6.33
CA SER A 36 46.39 -6.26 6.21
C SER A 36 46.41 -6.98 4.86
N ALA A 37 47.56 -6.87 4.20
CA ALA A 37 47.79 -7.17 2.80
C ALA A 37 48.38 -8.57 2.57
N ALA A 38 48.09 -9.10 1.38
CA ALA A 38 48.90 -9.95 0.51
C ALA A 38 49.52 -11.27 1.05
N ALA A 39 49.09 -12.39 0.45
CA ALA A 39 50.02 -13.37 -0.14
C ALA A 39 49.27 -14.37 -1.05
N THR A 40 49.69 -14.43 -2.32
CA THR A 40 49.45 -15.56 -3.24
C THR A 40 50.48 -16.66 -2.93
N PRO A 41 50.11 -17.96 -2.99
CA PRO A 41 50.64 -18.78 -4.09
C PRO A 41 49.69 -19.83 -4.67
N ALA A 42 49.80 -19.99 -6.00
CA ALA A 42 49.79 -21.19 -6.84
C ALA A 42 48.85 -22.39 -6.53
N ALA A 43 48.07 -22.76 -7.57
CA ALA A 43 47.36 -24.01 -7.79
C ALA A 43 48.32 -25.23 -7.91
N PRO A 44 47.87 -26.52 -7.85
CA PRO A 44 46.98 -27.12 -8.86
C PRO A 44 45.95 -28.18 -8.38
N ALA A 45 44.96 -28.38 -9.26
CA ALA A 45 44.19 -29.59 -9.58
C ALA A 45 43.78 -30.61 -8.49
N ALA A 46 42.46 -30.75 -8.29
CA ALA A 46 41.78 -32.06 -8.27
C ALA A 46 40.28 -31.88 -8.51
N GLU A 47 39.76 -32.65 -9.47
CA GLU A 47 38.37 -32.82 -9.84
C GLU A 47 37.46 -33.14 -8.64
N SER A 48 36.27 -32.54 -8.62
CA SER A 48 35.06 -33.29 -8.31
C SER A 48 33.87 -32.63 -9.00
N ALA A 49 33.47 -33.24 -10.11
CA ALA A 49 32.19 -33.00 -10.73
C ALA A 49 31.08 -33.41 -9.75
N ALA A 50 30.41 -32.42 -9.18
CA ALA A 50 29.06 -32.57 -8.68
C ALA A 50 28.22 -31.50 -9.37
N SER A 51 27.69 -31.87 -10.53
CA SER A 51 26.58 -31.17 -11.16
C SER A 51 25.40 -31.14 -10.20
N ALA A 52 25.35 -30.12 -9.34
CA ALA A 52 24.08 -29.69 -8.80
C ALA A 52 23.25 -29.19 -9.99
N PRO A 53 21.99 -29.60 -10.16
CA PRO A 53 21.14 -28.91 -11.08
C PRO A 53 20.99 -27.49 -10.50
N THR A 54 21.64 -26.52 -11.14
CA THR A 54 21.09 -25.17 -11.19
C THR A 54 19.74 -25.36 -11.85
N ALA A 55 18.71 -25.63 -11.03
CA ALA A 55 17.35 -25.29 -11.40
C ALA A 55 17.44 -23.84 -11.86
N PRO A 56 16.93 -23.50 -13.05
CA PRO A 56 16.82 -22.10 -13.40
C PRO A 56 16.06 -21.47 -12.24
N ALA A 57 16.70 -20.54 -11.53
CA ALA A 57 15.93 -19.46 -10.97
C ALA A 57 15.15 -18.96 -12.18
N ALA A 58 13.86 -19.27 -12.21
CA ALA A 58 12.97 -18.59 -13.09
C ALA A 58 13.19 -17.12 -12.74
N GLU A 59 14.03 -16.46 -13.54
CA GLU A 59 13.81 -15.07 -13.86
C GLU A 59 12.32 -15.05 -14.13
N ALA A 60 11.55 -14.51 -13.19
CA ALA A 60 10.17 -14.19 -13.43
C ALA A 60 10.24 -13.23 -14.61
N THR A 61 10.19 -13.83 -15.80
CA THR A 61 9.99 -13.15 -17.08
C THR A 61 8.97 -12.11 -16.75
N THR A 62 9.22 -10.83 -17.04
CA THR A 62 8.20 -9.79 -16.85
C THR A 62 6.89 -10.33 -17.41
N GLU A 63 6.07 -10.84 -16.49
CA GLU A 63 5.14 -11.93 -16.72
C GLU A 63 3.84 -11.23 -17.05
N ASP A 64 3.18 -11.68 -18.10
CA ASP A 64 1.95 -11.10 -18.59
C ASP A 64 0.96 -10.90 -17.42
N ALA A 65 0.75 -9.64 -17.00
CA ALA A 65 0.00 -9.34 -15.79
C ALA A 65 -1.42 -9.90 -15.87
N ARG A 66 -2.00 -10.01 -17.07
CA ARG A 66 -3.29 -10.67 -17.29
C ARG A 66 -3.24 -12.13 -16.89
N ALA A 67 -2.28 -12.91 -17.38
CA ALA A 67 -2.12 -14.31 -16.99
C ALA A 67 -1.94 -14.47 -15.47
N ARG A 68 -1.22 -13.54 -14.84
CA ARG A 68 -1.05 -13.54 -13.37
C ARG A 68 -2.35 -13.24 -12.63
N ILE A 69 -3.12 -12.25 -13.10
CA ILE A 69 -4.45 -11.92 -12.55
C ILE A 69 -5.39 -13.10 -12.74
N GLU A 70 -5.41 -13.74 -13.90
CA GLU A 70 -6.26 -14.90 -14.17
C GLU A 70 -5.99 -16.02 -13.16
N THR A 71 -4.70 -16.29 -12.91
CA THR A 71 -4.27 -17.36 -12.01
C THR A 71 -4.55 -17.05 -10.54
N LEU A 72 -4.39 -15.80 -10.10
CA LEU A 72 -4.50 -15.43 -8.69
C LEU A 72 -5.87 -14.90 -8.27
N LEU A 73 -6.49 -14.12 -9.15
CA LEU A 73 -7.60 -13.23 -8.83
C LEU A 73 -8.85 -13.53 -9.68
N GLY A 74 -8.70 -14.31 -10.76
CA GLY A 74 -9.80 -14.76 -11.61
C GLY A 74 -9.99 -13.90 -12.85
N ASP A 75 -10.73 -12.79 -12.76
CA ASP A 75 -11.24 -12.10 -13.97
C ASP A 75 -10.31 -10.98 -14.49
N ALA A 76 -9.28 -11.35 -15.26
CA ALA A 76 -8.29 -10.39 -15.78
C ALA A 76 -8.92 -9.28 -16.64
N ALA A 77 -9.94 -9.62 -17.44
CA ALA A 77 -10.64 -8.65 -18.29
C ALA A 77 -11.38 -7.60 -17.46
N GLN A 78 -12.00 -7.99 -16.35
CA GLN A 78 -12.67 -7.05 -15.44
C GLN A 78 -11.67 -6.13 -14.74
N TYR A 79 -10.51 -6.65 -14.30
CA TYR A 79 -9.45 -5.80 -13.75
C TYR A 79 -8.94 -4.78 -14.77
N GLU A 80 -8.73 -5.19 -16.02
CA GLU A 80 -8.30 -4.29 -17.09
C GLU A 80 -9.32 -3.19 -17.36
N LYS A 81 -10.60 -3.56 -17.42
CA LYS A 81 -11.69 -2.61 -17.64
C LYS A 81 -11.70 -1.53 -16.56
N VAL A 82 -11.63 -1.92 -15.29
CA VAL A 82 -11.64 -0.97 -14.15
C VAL A 82 -10.37 -0.14 -14.11
N PHE A 83 -9.21 -0.75 -14.39
CA PHE A 83 -7.95 -0.02 -14.51
C PHE A 83 -8.04 1.10 -15.55
N ASN A 84 -8.53 0.78 -16.76
CA ASN A 84 -8.64 1.75 -17.84
C ASN A 84 -9.69 2.83 -17.56
N ALA A 85 -10.84 2.46 -16.98
CA ALA A 85 -11.88 3.41 -16.58
C ALA A 85 -11.36 4.38 -15.51
N PHE A 86 -10.74 3.86 -14.46
CA PHE A 86 -10.16 4.67 -13.39
C PHE A 86 -9.03 5.57 -13.92
N LYS A 87 -8.14 5.04 -14.75
CA LYS A 87 -7.07 5.82 -15.38
C LYS A 87 -7.62 6.98 -16.20
N THR A 88 -8.62 6.72 -17.03
CA THR A 88 -9.28 7.75 -17.84
C THR A 88 -9.92 8.82 -16.98
N ALA A 89 -10.63 8.42 -15.92
CA ALA A 89 -11.30 9.35 -15.02
C ALA A 89 -10.30 10.23 -14.24
N VAL A 90 -9.21 9.64 -13.72
CA VAL A 90 -8.16 10.37 -13.00
C VAL A 90 -7.42 11.35 -13.91
N VAL A 91 -6.99 10.91 -15.09
CA VAL A 91 -6.27 11.76 -16.06
C VAL A 91 -7.17 12.86 -16.62
N GLY A 92 -8.46 12.56 -16.85
CA GLY A 92 -9.45 13.53 -17.28
C GLY A 92 -9.93 14.49 -16.19
N GLY A 93 -9.56 14.26 -14.92
CA GLY A 93 -10.02 15.06 -13.78
C GLY A 93 -11.51 14.89 -13.46
N ASP A 94 -12.14 13.81 -13.94
CA ASP A 94 -13.56 13.55 -13.73
C ASP A 94 -13.80 12.93 -12.35
N ARG A 95 -14.14 13.79 -11.39
CA ARG A 95 -14.37 13.39 -10.00
C ARG A 95 -15.55 12.44 -9.84
N ALA A 96 -16.58 12.57 -10.68
CA ALA A 96 -17.76 11.73 -10.61
C ALA A 96 -17.42 10.33 -11.11
N ALA A 97 -16.78 10.21 -12.27
CA ALA A 97 -16.35 8.92 -12.81
C ALA A 97 -15.33 8.21 -11.89
N VAL A 98 -14.41 8.95 -11.27
CA VAL A 98 -13.48 8.34 -10.29
C VAL A 98 -14.23 7.74 -9.10
N VAL A 99 -15.29 8.41 -8.60
CA VAL A 99 -16.04 7.88 -7.45
C VAL A 99 -16.80 6.60 -7.79
N GLU A 100 -17.21 6.44 -9.04
CA GLU A 100 -17.89 5.23 -9.52
C GLU A 100 -16.96 4.03 -9.53
N GLU A 101 -15.66 4.22 -9.75
CA GLU A 101 -14.66 3.14 -9.74
C GLU A 101 -14.10 2.79 -8.35
N VAL A 102 -14.52 3.53 -7.32
CA VAL A 102 -14.08 3.33 -5.95
C VAL A 102 -15.09 2.50 -5.16
N ARG A 103 -14.60 1.52 -4.40
CA ARG A 103 -15.39 0.83 -3.40
C ARG A 103 -15.25 1.51 -2.05
N PHE A 104 -16.39 1.70 -1.40
CA PHE A 104 -16.46 2.18 -0.02
C PHE A 104 -16.69 1.02 0.96
N PRO A 105 -16.07 1.06 2.16
CA PRO A 105 -15.12 2.07 2.63
C PRO A 105 -13.76 1.99 1.91
N LEU A 106 -13.25 3.13 1.43
CA LEU A 106 -11.96 3.23 0.75
C LEU A 106 -10.85 3.45 1.76
N ASN A 107 -9.77 2.69 1.68
CA ASN A 107 -8.58 2.93 2.49
C ASN A 107 -7.75 4.06 1.88
N ILE A 108 -7.33 5.02 2.70
CA ILE A 108 -6.45 6.09 2.28
C ILE A 108 -5.17 6.15 3.11
N ALA A 109 -4.21 6.97 2.69
CA ALA A 109 -2.97 7.20 3.43
C ALA A 109 -3.19 7.41 4.94
N ASN A 110 -2.22 6.96 5.74
CA ASN A 110 -2.24 6.98 7.20
C ASN A 110 -3.30 6.08 7.85
N GLY A 111 -3.77 5.04 7.14
CA GLY A 111 -4.74 4.06 7.66
C GLY A 111 -6.15 4.62 7.87
N ARG A 112 -6.44 5.82 7.36
CA ARG A 112 -7.77 6.42 7.42
C ARG A 112 -8.68 5.75 6.39
N LYS A 113 -9.99 5.79 6.65
CA LYS A 113 -11.00 5.25 5.74
C LYS A 113 -11.99 6.33 5.34
N ILE A 114 -12.30 6.40 4.05
CA ILE A 114 -13.39 7.21 3.51
C ILE A 114 -14.62 6.32 3.42
N THR A 115 -15.71 6.73 4.05
CA THR A 115 -16.88 5.85 4.25
C THR A 115 -17.90 5.90 3.12
N GLY A 116 -17.83 6.92 2.27
CA GLY A 116 -18.78 7.07 1.18
C GLY A 116 -18.42 8.16 0.17
N PRO A 117 -19.19 8.24 -0.93
CA PRO A 117 -18.89 9.10 -2.07
C PRO A 117 -18.89 10.58 -1.71
N GLY A 118 -19.81 11.03 -0.85
CA GLY A 118 -19.86 12.44 -0.44
C GLY A 118 -18.63 12.88 0.35
N GLU A 119 -18.06 12.00 1.18
CA GLU A 119 -16.80 12.27 1.89
C GLU A 119 -15.60 12.26 0.93
N PHE A 120 -15.58 11.32 -0.02
CA PHE A 120 -14.57 11.25 -1.07
C PHE A 120 -14.52 12.53 -1.89
N GLN A 121 -15.66 13.01 -2.38
CA GLN A 121 -15.73 14.23 -3.21
C GLN A 121 -15.23 15.48 -2.47
N ARG A 122 -15.59 15.64 -1.18
CA ARG A 122 -15.10 16.76 -0.36
C ARG A 122 -13.59 16.73 -0.12
N ASN A 123 -12.98 15.54 -0.17
CA ASN A 123 -11.55 15.34 0.06
C ASN A 123 -10.80 14.97 -1.23
N TYR A 124 -11.42 15.11 -2.41
CA TYR A 124 -10.91 14.56 -3.65
C TYR A 124 -9.44 14.94 -3.92
N GLU A 125 -9.12 16.23 -3.83
CA GLU A 125 -7.77 16.75 -4.07
C GLU A 125 -6.72 16.28 -3.05
N LYS A 126 -7.17 15.85 -1.86
CA LYS A 126 -6.31 15.27 -0.82
C LYS A 126 -6.11 13.78 -1.02
N ILE A 127 -6.99 13.12 -1.79
CA ILE A 127 -6.96 11.67 -2.04
C ILE A 127 -6.29 11.42 -3.40
N ILE A 128 -6.79 12.05 -4.46
CA ILE A 128 -6.22 12.06 -5.81
C ILE A 128 -5.17 13.17 -5.88
N THR A 129 -4.03 12.91 -5.25
CA THR A 129 -2.90 13.84 -5.25
C THR A 129 -2.19 13.82 -6.62
N PRO A 130 -1.33 14.81 -6.93
CA PRO A 130 -0.53 14.78 -8.15
C PRO A 130 0.33 13.51 -8.29
N ALA A 131 0.78 12.93 -7.18
CA ALA A 131 1.52 11.68 -7.17
C ALA A 131 0.65 10.49 -7.62
N VAL A 132 -0.61 10.41 -7.16
CA VAL A 132 -1.58 9.40 -7.60
C VAL A 132 -1.88 9.57 -9.09
N VAL A 133 -2.14 10.81 -9.54
CA VAL A 133 -2.39 11.08 -10.96
C VAL A 133 -1.21 10.62 -11.81
N LYS A 134 0.02 10.95 -11.41
CA LYS A 134 1.24 10.54 -12.12
C LYS A 134 1.36 9.02 -12.21
N ALA A 135 1.29 8.34 -11.06
CA ALA A 135 1.38 6.88 -10.98
C ALA A 135 0.35 6.19 -11.90
N VAL A 136 -0.91 6.64 -11.85
CA VAL A 136 -2.00 6.06 -12.66
C VAL A 136 -1.80 6.37 -14.16
N SER A 137 -1.35 7.58 -14.49
CA SER A 137 -1.15 8.01 -15.88
C SER A 137 -0.04 7.24 -16.59
N GLU A 138 1.06 6.98 -15.88
CA GLU A 138 2.26 6.31 -16.42
C GLU A 138 2.15 4.80 -16.40
N GLN A 139 1.29 4.24 -15.54
CA GLN A 139 1.14 2.79 -15.41
C GLN A 139 0.55 2.17 -16.69
N ASP A 140 1.19 1.09 -17.14
CA ASP A 140 0.67 0.18 -18.15
C ASP A 140 0.05 -1.06 -17.48
N PHE A 141 -1.12 -1.50 -17.95
CA PHE A 141 -1.83 -2.63 -17.37
C PHE A 141 -1.07 -3.95 -17.48
N GLY A 142 -0.34 -4.19 -18.58
CA GLY A 142 0.44 -5.41 -18.77
C GLY A 142 1.64 -5.52 -17.84
N LYS A 143 1.99 -4.44 -17.13
CA LYS A 143 3.16 -4.34 -16.24
C LYS A 143 2.79 -4.04 -14.79
N VAL A 144 1.51 -4.07 -14.44
CA VAL A 144 1.08 -3.89 -13.05
C VAL A 144 1.63 -5.02 -12.20
N PHE A 145 1.91 -4.71 -10.94
CA PHE A 145 2.26 -5.73 -9.97
C PHE A 145 0.99 -6.41 -9.46
N VAL A 146 1.00 -7.74 -9.39
CA VAL A 146 -0.17 -8.56 -9.07
C VAL A 146 0.19 -9.56 -7.98
N ASN A 147 -0.61 -9.56 -6.90
CA ASN A 147 -0.53 -10.56 -5.84
C ASN A 147 -1.94 -10.90 -5.34
N GLN A 148 -2.04 -11.70 -4.27
CA GLN A 148 -3.33 -12.10 -3.68
C GLN A 148 -4.16 -10.93 -3.12
N GLN A 149 -3.54 -9.78 -2.86
CA GLN A 149 -4.23 -8.57 -2.39
C GLN A 149 -4.85 -7.78 -3.54
N GLY A 150 -4.50 -8.10 -4.79
CA GLY A 150 -5.05 -7.47 -5.98
C GLY A 150 -3.97 -6.97 -6.94
N VAL A 151 -4.37 -5.94 -7.69
CA VAL A 151 -3.52 -5.27 -8.68
C VAL A 151 -3.04 -3.94 -8.10
N MET A 152 -1.72 -3.75 -8.10
CA MET A 152 -1.08 -2.54 -7.62
C MET A 152 -0.68 -1.63 -8.79
N ILE A 153 -0.99 -0.34 -8.65
CA ILE A 153 -0.67 0.71 -9.61
C ILE A 153 0.40 1.61 -8.99
N GLY A 154 1.47 1.88 -9.75
CA GLY A 154 2.66 2.56 -9.27
C GLY A 154 3.39 1.72 -8.21
N ASP A 155 3.87 2.39 -7.17
CA ASP A 155 4.57 1.85 -6.01
C ASP A 155 3.64 1.52 -4.84
N GLY A 156 2.33 1.39 -5.10
CA GLY A 156 1.31 1.14 -4.07
C GLY A 156 0.39 2.32 -3.78
N GLN A 157 0.43 3.36 -4.62
CA GLN A 157 -0.48 4.48 -4.54
C GLN A 157 -1.93 4.04 -4.75
N VAL A 158 -2.21 3.05 -5.60
CA VAL A 158 -3.58 2.55 -5.82
C VAL A 158 -3.62 1.03 -5.87
N TRP A 159 -4.67 0.45 -5.26
CA TRP A 159 -4.95 -0.98 -5.33
C TRP A 159 -6.35 -1.25 -5.86
N LEU A 160 -6.44 -2.16 -6.83
CA LEU A 160 -7.69 -2.73 -7.32
C LEU A 160 -7.87 -4.14 -6.75
N ASN A 161 -9.08 -4.47 -6.32
CA ASN A 161 -9.39 -5.82 -5.87
C ASN A 161 -10.84 -6.20 -6.19
N GLY A 162 -11.03 -7.48 -6.54
CA GLY A 162 -12.33 -8.10 -6.79
C GLY A 162 -12.96 -8.58 -5.50
N GLN A 163 -14.26 -8.36 -5.33
CA GLN A 163 -15.02 -8.91 -4.21
C GLN A 163 -16.28 -9.59 -4.71
N CYS A 164 -16.63 -10.70 -4.05
CA CYS A 164 -17.87 -11.41 -4.29
C CYS A 164 -19.07 -10.57 -3.86
N LEU A 165 -20.05 -10.44 -4.76
CA LEU A 165 -21.33 -9.78 -4.50
C LEU A 165 -22.39 -10.75 -3.96
N ASP A 166 -22.14 -12.06 -4.08
CA ASP A 166 -22.99 -13.12 -3.55
C ASP A 166 -22.17 -14.15 -2.76
N GLN A 167 -22.83 -14.92 -1.91
CA GLN A 167 -22.17 -15.91 -1.05
C GLN A 167 -21.49 -17.04 -1.82
N ALA A 168 -21.94 -17.32 -3.04
CA ALA A 168 -21.33 -18.34 -3.89
C ALA A 168 -20.20 -17.77 -4.78
N CYS A 169 -19.89 -16.47 -4.67
CA CYS A 169 -18.87 -15.79 -5.48
C CYS A 169 -19.08 -15.96 -7.00
N THR A 170 -20.33 -16.10 -7.44
CA THR A 170 -20.67 -16.23 -8.86
C THR A 170 -20.67 -14.88 -9.58
N LYS A 171 -20.79 -13.79 -8.83
CA LYS A 171 -20.68 -12.41 -9.27
C LYS A 171 -19.56 -11.74 -8.50
N THR A 172 -18.55 -11.29 -9.22
CA THR A 172 -17.43 -10.55 -8.67
C THR A 172 -17.45 -9.14 -9.23
N GLU A 173 -17.19 -8.15 -8.41
CA GLU A 173 -16.98 -6.78 -8.86
C GLU A 173 -15.58 -6.31 -8.45
N VAL A 174 -14.81 -5.84 -9.42
CA VAL A 174 -13.52 -5.19 -9.20
C VAL A 174 -13.73 -3.69 -9.05
N LYS A 175 -13.10 -3.12 -8.02
CA LYS A 175 -13.09 -1.68 -7.76
C LYS A 175 -11.75 -1.29 -7.11
N VAL A 176 -11.48 0.01 -7.06
CA VAL A 176 -10.39 0.59 -6.27
C VAL A 176 -10.74 0.46 -4.78
N ILE A 177 -9.84 -0.13 -4.00
CA ILE A 177 -10.01 -0.35 -2.56
C ILE A 177 -9.07 0.48 -1.69
N THR A 178 -7.98 1.01 -2.28
CA THR A 178 -6.96 1.79 -1.58
C THR A 178 -6.41 2.89 -2.47
N ILE A 179 -6.21 4.10 -1.91
CA ILE A 179 -5.50 5.22 -2.53
C ILE A 179 -4.58 5.92 -1.51
N GLN A 180 -3.26 5.94 -1.72
CA GLN A 180 -2.26 6.49 -0.78
C GLN A 180 -1.51 7.71 -1.34
#